data_AF-A0A9P5N748-F1
#
_entry.id   AF-A0A9P5N748-F1
#
_cell.length_a   1.000
_cell.length_b   1.000
_cell.length_c   1.000
_cell.angle_alpha   90.00
_cell.angle_beta   90.00
_cell.angle_gamma   90.00
#
_symmetry.space_group_name_H-M   'P 1'
#
loop_
_entity.id
_entity.type
_entity.pdbx_description
1 polymer ?
#
loop_
_entity_poly.entity_id
_entity_poly.type
_entity_poly.pdbx_seq_one_letter_code
_entity_poly.pdbx_strand_id
1 'polypeptide(L)'
;MVAQDVKQSIEITNMQLMQILQHITASLSHTTFYPTQHSVIGAPVQRQPAPAAAPSPILPSSLQPQGQSSMPVTRSLTLGDGQQLVFTADDVPVPPAVSFARDIATLNMMWDDTSEHWKNDSKMRIKGIPIAIVYWNDIYTSKPNINWKPKQWKGIKGKWFNWKVIVRRYRESSPDQFWATFSENGQHLGYKAILGRLSLERKEKN
;
A
#
# COMPACT_ATOMS: atom_id res chain seq x y z
N MET A 1 29.59 -23.27 4.47
CA MET A 1 28.36 -24.10 4.46
C MET A 1 27.09 -23.36 4.89
N VAL A 2 27.16 -22.27 5.67
CA VAL A 2 25.98 -21.54 6.19
C VAL A 2 25.24 -20.69 5.12
N ALA A 3 25.94 -20.19 4.09
CA ALA A 3 25.35 -19.29 3.10
C ALA A 3 24.40 -19.96 2.08
N GLN A 4 24.52 -21.28 1.86
CA GLN A 4 23.60 -22.03 0.99
C GLN A 4 22.28 -22.32 1.71
N ASP A 5 22.34 -22.59 3.02
CA ASP A 5 21.18 -22.93 3.84
C ASP A 5 20.21 -21.73 3.99
N VAL A 6 20.75 -20.52 4.14
CA VAL A 6 19.95 -19.27 4.19
C VAL A 6 19.31 -18.95 2.84
N LYS A 7 20.00 -19.16 1.73
CA LYS A 7 19.41 -18.97 0.39
C LYS A 7 18.27 -19.94 0.13
N GLN A 8 18.44 -21.20 0.50
CA GLN A 8 17.43 -22.24 0.32
C GLN A 8 16.20 -21.99 1.20
N SER A 9 16.40 -21.52 2.44
CA SER A 9 15.30 -21.17 3.36
C SER A 9 14.49 -19.95 2.89
N ILE A 10 15.14 -18.94 2.32
CA ILE A 10 14.47 -17.79 1.70
C ILE A 10 13.69 -18.21 0.45
N GLU A 11 14.22 -19.12 -0.35
CA GLU A 11 13.57 -19.60 -1.56
C GLU A 11 12.32 -20.46 -1.26
N ILE A 12 12.40 -21.32 -0.23
CA ILE A 12 11.27 -22.13 0.26
C ILE A 12 10.15 -21.23 0.82
N THR A 13 10.50 -20.21 1.61
CA THR A 13 9.52 -19.26 2.17
C THR A 13 8.80 -18.48 1.06
N ASN A 14 9.52 -18.13 0.00
CA ASN A 14 8.95 -17.43 -1.16
C ASN A 14 8.07 -18.35 -2.02
N MET A 15 8.38 -19.64 -2.13
CA MET A 15 7.50 -20.61 -2.81
C MET A 15 6.20 -20.85 -2.05
N GLN A 16 6.24 -21.02 -0.73
CA GLN A 16 5.02 -21.20 0.09
C GLN A 16 4.12 -19.95 0.05
N LEU A 17 4.70 -18.75 0.07
CA LEU A 17 3.93 -17.50 -0.06
C LEU A 17 3.25 -17.35 -1.43
N MET A 18 3.81 -17.94 -2.50
CA MET A 18 3.20 -17.92 -3.83
C MET A 18 2.08 -18.96 -4.00
N GLN A 19 2.21 -20.14 -3.38
CA GLN A 19 1.14 -21.16 -3.40
C GLN A 19 -0.11 -20.69 -2.65
N ILE A 20 0.06 -20.01 -1.51
CA ILE A 20 -1.06 -19.44 -0.73
C ILE A 20 -1.84 -18.38 -1.55
N LEU A 21 -1.15 -17.64 -2.43
CA LEU A 21 -1.80 -16.61 -3.26
C LEU A 21 -2.60 -17.19 -4.43
N GLN A 22 -2.27 -18.38 -4.93
CA GLN A 22 -3.00 -19.04 -6.01
C GLN A 22 -4.35 -19.61 -5.56
N HIS A 23 -4.47 -20.06 -4.30
CA HIS A 23 -5.72 -20.61 -3.78
C HIS A 23 -6.77 -19.53 -3.43
N ILE A 24 -6.37 -18.30 -3.14
CA ILE A 24 -7.30 -17.22 -2.74
C ILE A 24 -8.06 -16.64 -3.96
N THR A 25 -7.54 -16.77 -5.17
CA THR A 25 -8.18 -16.24 -6.39
C THR A 25 -9.36 -17.07 -6.92
N ALA A 26 -9.67 -18.23 -6.34
CA ALA A 26 -10.72 -19.12 -6.83
C ALA A 26 -12.11 -18.92 -6.18
N SER A 27 -12.25 -18.05 -5.18
CA SER A 27 -13.51 -17.86 -4.47
C SER A 27 -13.84 -16.37 -4.42
N LEU A 28 -14.72 -15.91 -5.31
CA LEU A 28 -15.58 -14.73 -5.16
C LEU A 28 -16.35 -14.52 -6.47
N SER A 29 -17.37 -15.34 -6.69
CA SER A 29 -18.47 -15.03 -7.61
C SER A 29 -19.79 -15.15 -6.84
N HIS A 30 -20.67 -14.18 -7.08
CA HIS A 30 -22.03 -13.93 -6.56
C HIS A 30 -22.15 -12.80 -5.52
N THR A 31 -22.56 -11.63 -6.02
CA THR A 31 -23.31 -10.63 -5.26
C THR A 31 -24.44 -10.14 -6.17
N THR A 32 -25.67 -10.50 -5.82
CA THR A 32 -26.90 -10.11 -6.54
C THR A 32 -27.42 -8.80 -5.97
N PHE A 33 -27.68 -7.84 -6.86
CA PHE A 33 -28.30 -6.54 -6.57
C PHE A 33 -29.81 -6.71 -6.30
N TYR A 34 -30.35 -5.91 -5.36
CA TYR A 34 -31.79 -5.67 -5.21
C TYR A 34 -32.10 -4.18 -5.44
N PRO A 35 -33.17 -3.83 -6.19
CA PRO A 35 -33.58 -2.46 -6.43
C PRO A 35 -34.66 -1.96 -5.45
N THR A 36 -34.60 -0.64 -5.21
CA THR A 36 -35.50 0.24 -4.46
C THR A 36 -36.93 0.23 -4.99
N GLN A 37 -37.92 0.24 -4.08
CA GLN A 37 -39.31 0.60 -4.42
C GLN A 37 -39.75 1.92 -3.76
N HIS A 38 -40.43 2.72 -4.58
CA HIS A 38 -41.17 3.94 -4.22
C HIS A 38 -42.60 3.57 -3.78
N SER A 39 -43.22 4.41 -2.94
CA SER A 39 -44.68 4.54 -2.91
C SER A 39 -45.10 5.97 -2.57
N VAL A 40 -46.18 6.38 -3.23
CA VAL A 40 -46.84 7.69 -3.26
C VAL A 40 -48.23 7.53 -2.61
N ILE A 41 -49.02 8.62 -2.54
CA ILE A 41 -50.42 8.83 -2.06
C ILE A 41 -50.42 9.46 -0.66
N GLY A 42 -51.08 10.58 -0.32
CA GLY A 42 -52.00 11.50 -1.01
C GLY A 42 -53.02 12.10 -0.02
N ALA A 43 -52.83 13.38 0.40
CA ALA A 43 -53.78 14.44 0.87
C ALA A 43 -54.82 14.15 2.02
N PRO A 44 -55.60 15.13 2.58
CA PRO A 44 -55.48 16.61 2.66
C PRO A 44 -55.74 17.27 4.06
N VAL A 45 -55.36 18.56 4.20
CA VAL A 45 -55.98 19.72 4.92
C VAL A 45 -56.43 19.61 6.40
N GLN A 46 -55.91 20.51 7.27
CA GLN A 46 -56.72 21.49 8.06
C GLN A 46 -55.83 22.58 8.72
N ARG A 47 -56.21 23.87 8.57
CA ARG A 47 -55.58 25.04 9.22
C ARG A 47 -56.32 25.40 10.51
N GLN A 48 -55.59 25.77 11.56
CA GLN A 48 -56.08 26.69 12.61
C GLN A 48 -54.91 27.41 13.31
N PRO A 49 -55.06 28.70 13.70
CA PRO A 49 -54.01 29.52 14.32
C PRO A 49 -54.02 29.51 15.88
N ALA A 50 -52.96 30.11 16.43
CA ALA A 50 -52.39 30.06 17.79
C ALA A 50 -53.29 30.41 19.00
N PRO A 51 -52.79 30.18 20.24
CA PRO A 51 -52.31 31.34 21.01
C PRO A 51 -50.98 31.11 21.77
N ALA A 52 -50.34 32.22 22.11
CA ALA A 52 -49.09 32.36 22.85
C ALA A 52 -49.22 31.97 24.34
N ALA A 53 -48.17 31.34 24.90
CA ALA A 53 -47.86 31.35 26.32
C ALA A 53 -46.35 31.13 26.56
N ALA A 54 -45.87 31.74 27.63
CA ALA A 54 -44.52 32.12 28.06
C ALA A 54 -43.42 31.01 28.17
N PRO A 55 -42.12 31.41 28.27
CA PRO A 55 -40.97 30.50 28.29
C PRO A 55 -40.66 30.00 29.70
N SER A 56 -40.22 28.75 29.82
CA SER A 56 -39.56 28.24 31.03
C SER A 56 -38.14 27.73 30.70
N PRO A 57 -37.14 28.06 31.53
CA PRO A 57 -35.74 27.77 31.25
C PRO A 57 -35.42 26.34 31.69
N ILE A 58 -34.99 25.49 30.74
CA ILE A 58 -34.43 24.19 31.07
C ILE A 58 -33.01 24.14 30.52
N LEU A 59 -32.09 24.21 31.49
CA LEU A 59 -30.66 23.98 31.49
C LEU A 59 -30.11 23.26 30.23
N PRO A 60 -29.01 23.73 29.62
CA PRO A 60 -28.27 22.91 28.69
C PRO A 60 -27.58 21.78 29.47
N SER A 61 -28.20 20.60 29.52
CA SER A 61 -27.47 19.36 29.76
C SER A 61 -26.49 19.17 28.62
N SER A 62 -25.29 19.69 28.83
CA SER A 62 -24.09 19.35 28.08
C SER A 62 -23.83 17.86 28.26
N LEU A 63 -24.50 17.04 27.47
CA LEU A 63 -24.03 15.70 27.12
C LEU A 63 -22.76 15.88 26.30
N GLN A 64 -21.64 16.09 26.98
CA GLN A 64 -20.35 15.75 26.40
C GLN A 64 -20.43 14.24 26.10
N PRO A 65 -20.29 13.80 24.84
CA PRO A 65 -19.88 12.43 24.60
C PRO A 65 -18.53 12.32 25.31
N GLN A 66 -18.45 11.53 26.38
CA GLN A 66 -17.17 11.07 26.88
C GLN A 66 -16.54 10.30 25.73
N GLY A 67 -15.70 11.00 24.96
CA GLY A 67 -14.86 10.41 23.95
C GLY A 67 -14.02 9.38 24.65
N GLN A 68 -14.34 8.11 24.43
CA GLN A 68 -13.41 7.03 24.73
C GLN A 68 -12.11 7.40 24.03
N SER A 69 -11.12 7.86 24.80
CA SER A 69 -9.78 8.11 24.32
C SER A 69 -9.16 6.74 24.03
N SER A 70 -9.58 6.12 22.93
CA SER A 70 -8.90 4.95 22.40
C SER A 70 -7.50 5.41 22.07
N MET A 71 -6.51 4.90 22.81
CA MET A 71 -5.11 5.15 22.51
C MET A 71 -4.87 4.89 21.01
N PRO A 72 -4.22 5.81 20.29
CA PRO A 72 -4.00 5.63 18.87
C PRO A 72 -3.17 4.38 18.63
N VAL A 73 -3.65 3.51 17.74
CA VAL A 73 -2.91 2.31 17.33
C VAL A 73 -1.56 2.74 16.80
N THR A 74 -0.51 2.16 17.37
CA THR A 74 0.88 2.48 17.04
C THR A 74 1.55 1.27 16.38
N ARG A 75 2.47 1.53 15.45
CA ARG A 75 3.30 0.52 14.79
C ARG A 75 4.77 0.92 14.85
N SER A 76 5.64 -0.07 14.70
CA SER A 76 7.08 0.10 14.62
C SER A 76 7.62 -0.45 13.31
N LEU A 77 8.64 0.21 12.77
CA LEU A 77 9.46 -0.25 11.64
C LEU A 77 10.93 -0.18 12.06
N THR A 78 11.71 -1.21 11.76
CA THR A 78 13.17 -1.18 11.94
C THR A 78 13.81 -0.80 10.60
N LEU A 79 14.56 0.30 10.59
CA LEU A 79 15.27 0.82 9.42
C LEU A 79 16.61 0.09 9.23
N GLY A 80 17.26 0.31 8.08
CA GLY A 80 18.50 -0.35 7.71
C GLY A 80 19.69 -0.02 8.62
N ASP A 81 19.65 1.12 9.30
CA ASP A 81 20.62 1.53 10.33
C ASP A 81 20.34 0.91 11.73
N GLY A 82 19.29 0.11 11.84
CA GLY A 82 18.83 -0.50 13.10
C GLY A 82 17.93 0.40 13.94
N GLN A 83 17.67 1.64 13.53
CA GLN A 83 16.77 2.53 14.25
C GLN A 83 15.33 2.01 14.20
N GLN A 84 14.66 1.95 15.35
CA GLN A 84 13.23 1.65 15.42
C GLN A 84 12.41 2.94 15.31
N LEU A 85 11.65 3.06 14.22
CA LEU A 85 10.71 4.15 13.99
C LEU A 85 9.32 3.74 14.48
N VAL A 86 8.80 4.46 15.48
CA VAL A 86 7.47 4.27 16.06
C VAL A 86 6.51 5.36 15.57
N PHE A 87 5.38 4.94 14.98
CA PHE A 87 4.44 5.82 14.29
C PHE A 87 2.98 5.36 14.42
N THR A 88 2.07 6.33 14.31
CA THR A 88 0.62 6.15 14.27
C THR A 88 0.10 6.18 12.84
N ALA A 89 -1.19 5.97 12.65
CA ALA A 89 -1.80 6.09 11.32
C ALA A 89 -1.69 7.54 10.78
N ASP A 90 -1.75 8.56 11.64
CA ASP A 90 -1.73 9.96 11.21
C ASP A 90 -0.34 10.41 10.72
N ASP A 91 0.72 9.78 11.23
CA ASP A 91 2.10 10.01 10.78
C ASP A 91 2.37 9.46 9.37
N VAL A 92 1.53 8.54 8.88
CA VAL A 92 1.70 7.89 7.57
C VAL A 92 0.94 8.68 6.51
N PRO A 93 1.62 9.26 5.51
CA PRO A 93 0.95 9.97 4.43
C PRO A 93 0.13 9.02 3.55
N VAL A 94 -0.68 9.58 2.67
CA VAL A 94 -1.25 8.81 1.55
C VAL A 94 -0.09 8.35 0.64
N PRO A 95 -0.09 7.12 0.10
CA PRO A 95 0.94 6.68 -0.83
C PRO A 95 1.12 7.70 -1.96
N PRO A 96 2.34 8.21 -2.17
CA PRO A 96 2.56 9.21 -3.20
C PRO A 96 2.36 8.59 -4.59
N ALA A 97 1.77 9.36 -5.50
CA ALA A 97 1.53 8.94 -6.88
C ALA A 97 2.84 8.97 -7.70
N VAL A 98 3.73 8.02 -7.41
CA VAL A 98 5.06 7.95 -8.04
C VAL A 98 5.07 7.02 -9.25
N SER A 99 5.94 7.33 -10.21
CA SER A 99 6.25 6.51 -11.38
C SER A 99 7.75 6.55 -11.63
N PHE A 100 8.33 5.37 -11.84
CA PHE A 100 9.74 5.17 -12.20
C PHE A 100 9.89 4.59 -13.61
N ALA A 101 8.85 4.72 -14.43
CA ALA A 101 8.81 4.09 -15.75
C ALA A 101 9.92 4.58 -16.70
N ARG A 102 10.50 5.76 -16.43
CA ARG A 102 11.57 6.35 -17.24
C ARG A 102 12.89 6.47 -16.47
N ASP A 103 12.93 6.06 -15.21
CA ASP A 103 14.09 6.29 -14.35
C ASP A 103 14.23 5.16 -13.32
N ILE A 104 14.79 4.05 -13.81
CA ILE A 104 15.08 2.86 -13.00
C ILE A 104 16.25 3.14 -12.03
N ALA A 105 17.17 4.02 -12.40
CA ALA A 105 18.31 4.38 -11.54
C ALA A 105 17.82 5.08 -10.27
N THR A 106 16.92 6.06 -10.38
CA THR A 106 16.30 6.71 -9.22
C THR A 106 15.50 5.71 -8.38
N LEU A 107 14.78 4.77 -9.02
CA LEU A 107 14.11 3.71 -8.26
C LEU A 107 15.10 2.88 -7.44
N ASN A 108 16.24 2.50 -8.03
CA ASN A 108 17.28 1.72 -7.37
C ASN A 108 17.86 2.44 -6.15
N MET A 109 18.04 3.77 -6.24
CA MET A 109 18.57 4.62 -5.18
C MET A 109 17.58 4.84 -4.02
N MET A 110 16.28 4.65 -4.27
CA MET A 110 15.22 4.81 -3.26
C MET A 110 14.70 3.47 -2.71
N TRP A 111 15.19 2.34 -3.23
CA TRP A 111 14.59 1.04 -2.98
C TRP A 111 14.75 0.58 -1.53
N ASP A 112 15.98 0.55 -1.02
CA ASP A 112 16.30 0.16 0.36
C ASP A 112 17.39 1.09 0.91
N ASP A 113 17.44 1.16 2.23
CA ASP A 113 18.38 1.97 3.03
C ASP A 113 19.58 1.18 3.56
N THR A 114 19.71 -0.09 3.15
CA THR A 114 20.81 -0.99 3.56
C THR A 114 21.94 -1.09 2.54
N SER A 115 21.65 -0.76 1.29
CA SER A 115 22.59 -0.83 0.18
C SER A 115 23.34 0.48 -0.03
N GLU A 116 24.52 0.38 -0.65
CA GLU A 116 25.32 1.55 -1.06
C GLU A 116 24.60 2.48 -2.05
N HIS A 117 23.51 2.02 -2.65
CA HIS A 117 22.70 2.81 -3.58
C HIS A 117 21.83 3.85 -2.87
N TRP A 118 21.58 3.65 -1.57
CA TRP A 118 20.75 4.56 -0.78
C TRP A 118 21.33 5.97 -0.76
N LYS A 119 20.52 6.96 -1.15
CA LYS A 119 20.91 8.38 -1.13
C LYS A 119 20.23 9.20 -0.03
N ASN A 120 19.67 8.53 0.97
CA ASN A 120 18.92 9.19 2.04
C ASN A 120 17.77 10.08 1.51
N ASP A 121 17.19 9.70 0.37
CA ASP A 121 16.06 10.38 -0.25
C ASP A 121 14.93 9.40 -0.55
N SER A 122 13.70 9.86 -0.35
CA SER A 122 12.50 9.11 -0.66
C SER A 122 11.33 10.05 -0.86
N LYS A 123 10.38 9.61 -1.69
CA LYS A 123 9.11 10.30 -1.90
C LYS A 123 8.17 10.21 -0.71
N MET A 124 8.46 9.33 0.27
CA MET A 124 7.67 9.19 1.48
C MET A 124 8.54 9.45 2.71
N ARG A 125 8.00 10.27 3.62
CA ARG A 125 8.61 10.55 4.92
C ARG A 125 7.60 10.27 6.03
N ILE A 126 8.08 9.71 7.13
CA ILE A 126 7.31 9.52 8.37
C ILE A 126 8.08 10.24 9.46
N LYS A 127 7.44 11.20 10.13
CA LYS A 127 8.08 12.04 11.17
C LYS A 127 9.39 12.70 10.69
N GLY A 128 9.43 13.14 9.43
CA GLY A 128 10.60 13.76 8.80
C GLY A 128 11.64 12.78 8.23
N ILE A 129 11.61 11.50 8.63
CA ILE A 129 12.58 10.49 8.21
C ILE A 129 12.20 9.94 6.82
N PRO A 130 13.11 9.93 5.83
CA PRO A 130 12.88 9.31 4.53
C PRO A 130 12.71 7.80 4.67
N ILE A 131 11.68 7.25 4.04
CA ILE A 131 11.35 5.83 4.13
C ILE A 131 11.61 5.15 2.80
N ALA A 132 12.54 4.20 2.76
CA ALA A 132 12.83 3.43 1.57
C ALA A 132 11.60 2.66 1.05
N ILE A 133 11.52 2.47 -0.27
CA ILE A 133 10.36 1.89 -0.94
C ILE A 133 10.10 0.44 -0.49
N VAL A 134 11.15 -0.30 -0.14
CA VAL A 134 11.07 -1.68 0.33
C VAL A 134 10.12 -1.84 1.51
N TYR A 135 10.00 -0.83 2.39
CA TYR A 135 9.17 -0.86 3.60
C TYR A 135 7.69 -0.48 3.37
N TRP A 136 7.32 -0.08 2.16
CA TRP A 136 5.95 0.37 1.90
C TRP A 136 4.91 -0.74 2.09
N ASN A 137 5.30 -2.00 1.87
CA ASN A 137 4.44 -3.15 2.19
C ASN A 137 4.12 -3.18 3.69
N ASP A 138 5.12 -3.02 4.55
CA ASP A 138 4.97 -3.13 6.00
C ASP A 138 4.16 -1.95 6.53
N ILE A 139 4.33 -0.77 5.96
CA ILE A 139 3.62 0.44 6.37
C ILE A 139 2.15 0.42 5.98
N TYR A 140 1.82 0.02 4.74
CA TYR A 140 0.44 0.11 4.25
C TYR A 140 -0.37 -1.17 4.43
N THR A 141 0.26 -2.32 4.70
CA THR A 141 -0.48 -3.56 4.93
C THR A 141 -1.24 -3.48 6.25
N SER A 142 -2.56 -3.62 6.18
CA SER A 142 -3.44 -3.79 7.34
C SER A 142 -3.36 -5.23 7.83
N LYS A 143 -3.33 -5.42 9.15
CA LYS A 143 -3.54 -6.74 9.76
C LYS A 143 -5.05 -6.98 9.94
N PRO A 144 -5.52 -8.25 9.94
CA PRO A 144 -6.87 -8.57 10.35
C PRO A 144 -7.18 -7.92 11.71
N ASN A 145 -8.38 -7.35 11.86
CA ASN A 145 -8.86 -6.68 13.08
C ASN A 145 -8.17 -5.36 13.46
N ILE A 146 -7.27 -4.82 12.62
CA ILE A 146 -6.70 -3.47 12.81
C ILE A 146 -7.18 -2.59 11.66
N ASN A 147 -7.95 -1.54 11.97
CA ASN A 147 -8.33 -0.52 10.99
C ASN A 147 -7.14 0.40 10.68
N TRP A 148 -6.17 -0.13 9.92
CA TRP A 148 -4.93 0.56 9.58
C TRP A 148 -4.90 0.88 8.09
N LYS A 149 -4.94 2.18 7.72
CA LYS A 149 -4.84 2.66 6.33
C LYS A 149 -5.56 1.76 5.30
N PRO A 150 -6.87 1.47 5.49
CA PRO A 150 -7.57 0.51 4.66
C PRO A 150 -7.50 0.89 3.18
N LYS A 151 -7.40 -0.12 2.31
CA LYS A 151 -7.36 0.02 0.83
C LYS A 151 -6.11 0.72 0.25
N GLN A 152 -5.25 1.35 1.05
CA GLN A 152 -4.04 2.02 0.54
C GLN A 152 -3.05 1.04 -0.08
N TRP A 153 -2.79 -0.09 0.59
CA TRP A 153 -1.93 -1.14 0.04
C TRP A 153 -2.46 -1.71 -1.28
N LYS A 154 -3.78 -1.88 -1.41
CA LYS A 154 -4.41 -2.43 -2.62
C LYS A 154 -4.06 -1.59 -3.86
N GLY A 155 -4.00 -0.27 -3.74
CA GLY A 155 -3.66 0.62 -4.85
C GLY A 155 -2.19 0.58 -5.27
N ILE A 156 -1.27 0.37 -4.32
CA ILE A 156 0.17 0.47 -4.58
C ILE A 156 0.85 -0.90 -4.78
N LYS A 157 0.27 -1.99 -4.26
CA LYS A 157 0.83 -3.36 -4.26
C LYS A 157 1.37 -3.79 -5.62
N GLY A 158 0.59 -3.56 -6.70
CA GLY A 158 1.00 -3.95 -8.05
C GLY A 158 2.24 -3.19 -8.53
N LYS A 159 2.30 -1.87 -8.31
CA LYS A 159 3.47 -1.06 -8.65
C LYS A 159 4.68 -1.46 -7.82
N TRP A 160 4.49 -1.62 -6.50
CA TRP A 160 5.55 -2.04 -5.58
C TRP A 160 6.17 -3.37 -5.99
N PHE A 161 5.35 -4.35 -6.39
CA PHE A 161 5.84 -5.64 -6.85
C PHE A 161 6.64 -5.52 -8.16
N ASN A 162 6.17 -4.72 -9.11
CA ASN A 162 6.90 -4.45 -10.34
C ASN A 162 8.25 -3.76 -10.08
N TRP A 163 8.30 -2.81 -9.14
CA TRP A 163 9.54 -2.18 -8.71
C TRP A 163 10.51 -3.18 -8.09
N LYS A 164 10.04 -4.03 -7.18
CA LYS A 164 10.85 -5.09 -6.55
C LYS A 164 11.54 -5.97 -7.59
N VAL A 165 10.76 -6.42 -8.59
CA VAL A 165 11.25 -7.26 -9.68
C VAL A 165 12.34 -6.56 -10.49
N ILE A 166 12.09 -5.30 -10.87
CA ILE A 166 13.03 -4.54 -11.70
C ILE A 166 14.32 -4.26 -10.93
N VAL A 167 14.23 -3.78 -9.69
CA VAL A 167 15.41 -3.49 -8.87
C VAL A 167 16.24 -4.75 -8.67
N ARG A 168 15.60 -5.89 -8.38
CA ARG A 168 16.31 -7.16 -8.28
C ARG A 168 17.10 -7.46 -9.56
N ARG A 169 16.46 -7.44 -10.73
CA ARG A 169 17.15 -7.72 -11.99
C ARG A 169 18.23 -6.69 -12.31
N TYR A 170 17.97 -5.42 -12.00
CA TYR A 170 18.89 -4.31 -12.23
C TYR A 170 20.18 -4.46 -11.42
N ARG A 171 20.09 -5.01 -10.20
CA ARG A 171 21.24 -5.29 -9.32
C ARG A 171 21.93 -6.62 -9.57
N GLU A 172 21.32 -7.54 -10.34
CA GLU A 172 21.96 -8.79 -10.75
C GLU A 172 23.09 -8.56 -11.78
N SER A 173 23.14 -7.38 -12.40
CA SER A 173 24.16 -6.98 -13.37
C SER A 173 24.55 -5.51 -13.20
N SER A 174 25.49 -5.01 -13.99
CA SER A 174 25.74 -3.57 -14.07
C SER A 174 24.61 -2.85 -14.84
N PRO A 175 24.46 -1.51 -14.68
CA PRO A 175 23.51 -0.72 -15.45
C PRO A 175 23.66 -0.89 -16.97
N ASP A 176 24.90 -0.90 -17.46
CA ASP A 176 25.18 -1.04 -18.89
C ASP A 176 24.77 -2.41 -19.41
N GLN A 177 25.04 -3.47 -18.65
CA GLN A 177 24.63 -4.84 -19.00
C GLN A 177 23.10 -5.01 -18.94
N PHE A 178 22.46 -4.36 -17.97
CA PHE A 178 21.00 -4.34 -17.90
C PHE A 178 20.43 -3.69 -19.16
N TRP A 179 20.90 -2.49 -19.51
CA TRP A 179 20.38 -1.80 -20.69
C TRP A 179 20.76 -2.46 -22.01
N ALA A 180 21.93 -3.09 -22.11
CA ALA A 180 22.29 -3.92 -23.26
C ALA A 180 21.30 -5.09 -23.44
N THR A 181 20.87 -5.72 -22.34
CA THR A 181 19.85 -6.79 -22.37
C THR A 181 18.46 -6.26 -22.72
N PHE A 182 18.12 -5.08 -22.21
CA PHE A 182 16.81 -4.44 -22.37
C PHE A 182 16.81 -3.30 -23.38
N SER A 183 17.50 -3.49 -24.50
CA SER A 183 17.44 -2.59 -25.65
C SER A 183 17.14 -3.35 -26.93
N GLU A 184 16.47 -2.68 -27.87
CA GLU A 184 16.24 -3.16 -29.24
C GLU A 184 16.62 -2.02 -30.20
N ASN A 185 17.41 -2.31 -31.24
CA ASN A 185 17.88 -1.31 -32.21
C ASN A 185 18.55 -0.08 -31.59
N GLY A 186 19.31 -0.29 -30.50
CA GLY A 186 19.98 0.79 -29.76
C GLY A 186 19.05 1.66 -28.90
N GLN A 187 17.76 1.35 -28.83
CA GLN A 187 16.81 2.03 -27.95
C GLN A 187 16.43 1.17 -26.74
N HIS A 188 16.41 1.80 -25.57
CA HIS A 188 15.98 1.15 -24.34
C HIS A 188 14.50 0.76 -24.44
N LEU A 189 14.20 -0.45 -24.00
CA LEU A 189 12.82 -0.93 -23.91
C LEU A 189 12.03 -0.11 -22.89
N GLY A 190 10.75 0.10 -23.21
CA GLY A 190 9.82 0.71 -22.28
C GLY A 190 9.59 -0.16 -21.04
N TYR A 191 9.26 0.46 -19.92
CA TYR A 191 9.03 -0.19 -18.63
C TYR A 191 8.13 -1.44 -18.69
N LYS A 192 7.01 -1.38 -19.44
CA LYS A 192 6.10 -2.53 -19.60
C LYS A 192 6.75 -3.67 -20.40
N ALA A 193 7.56 -3.37 -21.40
CA ALA A 193 8.26 -4.39 -22.19
C ALA A 193 9.32 -5.09 -21.34
N ILE A 194 10.06 -4.35 -20.51
CA ILE A 194 10.99 -4.91 -19.52
C ILE A 194 10.26 -5.87 -18.57
N LEU A 195 9.12 -5.44 -17.99
CA LEU A 195 8.31 -6.30 -17.12
C LEU A 195 7.80 -7.55 -17.84
N GLY A 196 7.41 -7.42 -19.11
CA GLY A 196 6.97 -8.53 -19.96
C GLY A 196 8.07 -9.57 -20.13
N ARG A 197 9.27 -9.15 -20.55
CA ARG A 197 10.44 -10.04 -20.66
C ARG A 197 10.80 -10.70 -19.32
N LEU A 198 10.83 -9.93 -18.23
CA LEU A 198 11.09 -10.48 -16.89
C LEU A 198 10.02 -11.44 -16.39
N SER A 199 8.79 -11.33 -16.89
CA SER A 199 7.74 -12.30 -16.60
C SER A 199 7.93 -13.59 -17.40
N LEU A 200 8.44 -13.52 -18.62
CA LEU A 200 8.72 -14.70 -19.46
C LEU A 200 9.91 -15.48 -18.89
N GLU A 201 11.02 -14.81 -18.56
CA GLU A 201 12.20 -15.42 -17.94
C GLU A 201 11.86 -16.19 -16.64
N ARG A 202 10.87 -15.72 -15.88
CA ARG A 202 10.40 -16.38 -14.66
C ARG A 202 9.55 -17.62 -14.92
N LYS A 203 8.83 -17.66 -16.05
CA LYS A 203 8.04 -18.83 -16.45
C LYS A 203 8.90 -19.93 -17.04
N GLU A 204 10.02 -19.59 -17.69
CA GLU A 204 10.94 -20.56 -18.28
C GLU A 204 11.83 -21.27 -17.26
N LYS A 205 12.04 -20.64 -16.08
CA LYS A 205 12.85 -21.20 -14.99
C LYS A 205 12.06 -22.08 -14.00
N ASN A 206 10.73 -22.11 -14.13
CA ASN A 206 9.81 -22.83 -13.24
C ASN A 206 9.17 -24.01 -13.97
#